data_AF-E4LMZ8-F1
#
_entry.id   AF-E4LMZ8-F1
#
_cell.length_a   1.000
_cell.length_b   1.000
_cell.length_c   1.000
_cell.angle_alpha   90.00
_cell.angle_beta   90.00
_cell.angle_gamma   90.00
#
_symmetry.space_group_name_H-M   'P 1'
#
loop_
_entity.id
_entity.type
_entity.pdbx_description
1 polymer ?
#
loop_
_entity_poly.entity_id
_entity_poly.type
_entity_poly.pdbx_seq_one_letter_code
_entity_poly.pdbx_strand_id
1 'polypeptide(L)'
;MKALPWDIADILPRVLRAGEPAGTLTPHGAALLDPSGQLRAGSRMAPPEGDAGTGMVGANAVRRGTGNISVGTSAFSMNVLEAPLCKVHKDIDIVMTPDGAPVAMVHTNAPRISTHGRRFLARLPQRSAPRSRRTSSIKSALPQREQAMRMRATS
;
A
#
# COMPACT_ATOMS: atom_id res chain seq x y z
N MET A 1 14.95 36.18 15.78
CA MET A 1 13.99 35.67 14.77
C MET A 1 12.98 36.76 14.50
N LYS A 2 12.73 37.14 13.24
CA LYS A 2 11.65 38.08 12.89
C LYS A 2 10.32 37.37 13.11
N ALA A 3 9.39 38.00 13.82
CA ALA A 3 8.01 37.53 13.90
C ALA A 3 7.37 37.69 12.51
N LEU A 4 6.91 36.58 11.95
CA LEU A 4 6.15 36.58 10.69
C LEU A 4 4.70 36.96 11.01
N PRO A 5 3.99 37.67 10.11
CA PRO A 5 2.65 38.18 10.37
C PRO A 5 1.55 37.09 10.27
N TRP A 6 1.92 35.82 10.15
CA TRP A 6 1.02 34.69 9.95
C TRP A 6 1.33 33.57 10.93
N ASP A 7 0.28 32.88 11.38
CA ASP A 7 0.40 31.64 12.15
C ASP A 7 0.58 30.46 11.19
N ILE A 8 1.47 29.53 11.53
CA ILE A 8 1.67 28.29 10.78
C ILE A 8 0.40 27.42 10.76
N ALA A 9 -0.41 27.50 11.82
CA ALA A 9 -1.67 26.78 11.92
C ALA A 9 -2.68 27.18 10.84
N ASP A 10 -2.60 28.43 10.35
CA ASP A 10 -3.49 28.94 9.29
C ASP A 10 -3.07 28.49 7.88
N ILE A 11 -1.84 27.97 7.75
CA ILE A 11 -1.26 27.53 6.46
C ILE A 11 -1.37 26.02 6.30
N LEU A 12 -1.22 25.27 7.40
CA LEU A 12 -1.24 23.82 7.36
C LEU A 12 -2.64 23.29 7.03
N PRO A 13 -2.74 22.24 6.21
CA PRO A 13 -4.02 21.64 5.88
C PRO A 13 -4.67 21.03 7.14
N ARG A 14 -5.99 21.10 7.19
CA ARG A 14 -6.75 20.39 8.23
C ARG A 14 -6.57 18.88 8.07
N VAL A 15 -6.14 18.23 9.15
CA VAL A 15 -5.96 16.77 9.20
C VAL A 15 -7.33 16.11 9.37
N LEU A 16 -7.61 15.11 8.52
CA LEU A 16 -8.79 14.23 8.61
C LEU A 16 -8.34 12.80 8.87
N ARG A 17 -9.17 12.00 9.55
CA ARG A 17 -8.88 10.59 9.82
C ARG A 17 -9.23 9.73 8.62
N ALA A 18 -8.51 8.62 8.44
CA ALA A 18 -8.84 7.64 7.42
C ALA A 18 -10.30 7.19 7.53
N GLY A 19 -11.00 7.14 6.39
CA GLY A 19 -12.43 6.81 6.32
C GLY A 19 -13.40 7.95 6.63
N GLU A 20 -12.95 9.12 7.08
CA GLU A 20 -13.81 10.31 7.21
C GLU A 20 -14.17 10.89 5.83
N PRO A 21 -15.33 11.52 5.64
CA PRO A 21 -15.64 12.22 4.40
C PRO A 21 -14.71 13.42 4.17
N ALA A 22 -13.97 13.46 3.05
CA ALA A 22 -13.13 14.59 2.66
C ALA A 22 -13.78 15.53 1.63
N GLY A 23 -15.11 15.46 1.50
CA GLY A 23 -15.88 16.26 0.55
C GLY A 23 -16.15 15.54 -0.77
N THR A 24 -16.35 16.32 -1.83
CA THR A 24 -16.69 15.82 -3.17
C THR A 24 -15.80 16.43 -4.25
N LEU A 25 -15.56 15.67 -5.31
CA LEU A 25 -14.79 16.12 -6.45
C LEU A 25 -15.50 17.30 -7.12
N THR A 26 -14.88 18.47 -7.11
CA THR A 26 -15.44 19.67 -7.73
C THR A 26 -15.28 19.64 -9.25
N PRO A 27 -16.10 20.39 -10.02
CA PRO A 27 -15.91 20.52 -11.47
C PRO A 27 -14.51 21.02 -11.84
N HIS A 28 -13.99 21.98 -11.08
CA HIS A 28 -12.63 22.48 -11.27
C HIS A 28 -11.59 21.39 -10.98
N GLY A 29 -11.73 20.64 -9.89
CA GLY A 29 -10.84 19.54 -9.56
C GLY A 29 -10.86 18.41 -10.60
N ALA A 30 -12.03 18.09 -11.15
CA ALA A 30 -12.15 17.11 -12.23
C ALA A 30 -11.40 17.55 -13.50
N ALA A 31 -11.51 18.83 -13.87
CA ALA A 31 -10.77 19.39 -15.01
C ALA A 31 -9.24 19.41 -14.80
N LEU A 32 -8.78 19.53 -13.55
CA LEU A 32 -7.35 19.43 -13.23
C LEU A 32 -6.82 18.00 -13.31
N LEU A 33 -7.63 17.01 -12.89
CA LEU A 33 -7.23 15.60 -12.90
C LEU A 33 -7.31 14.96 -14.29
N ASP A 34 -8.25 15.40 -15.11
CA ASP A 34 -8.48 14.87 -16.45
C ASP A 34 -8.68 16.01 -17.47
N PRO A 35 -7.62 16.41 -18.19
CA PRO A 35 -7.70 17.43 -19.25
C PRO A 35 -8.62 17.04 -20.42
N SER A 36 -8.97 15.76 -20.58
CA SER A 36 -9.87 15.29 -21.65
C SER A 36 -11.35 15.55 -21.36
N GLY A 37 -11.69 15.94 -20.12
CA GLY A 37 -13.05 16.29 -19.70
C GLY A 37 -14.00 15.11 -19.57
N GLN A 38 -13.50 13.87 -19.51
CA GLN A 38 -14.33 12.67 -19.35
C GLN A 38 -14.65 12.39 -17.87
N LEU A 39 -13.80 12.85 -16.95
CA LEU A 39 -14.01 12.69 -15.52
C LEU A 39 -15.17 13.55 -15.02
N ARG A 40 -16.21 12.89 -14.50
CA ARG A 40 -17.37 13.56 -13.91
C ARG A 40 -17.07 14.02 -12.49
N ALA A 41 -17.49 15.24 -12.17
CA ALA A 41 -17.51 15.77 -10.81
C ALA A 41 -18.55 15.05 -9.93
N GLY A 42 -18.51 15.32 -8.62
CA GLY A 42 -19.48 14.86 -7.64
C GLY A 42 -19.11 13.56 -6.90
N SER A 43 -18.05 12.87 -7.33
CA SER A 43 -17.51 11.69 -6.63
C SER A 43 -17.14 12.03 -5.18
N ARG A 44 -17.40 11.12 -4.24
CA ARG A 44 -16.96 11.28 -2.84
C ARG A 44 -15.45 11.16 -2.77
N MET A 45 -14.84 12.08 -2.02
CA MET A 45 -13.39 12.08 -1.79
C MET A 45 -13.08 11.46 -0.43
N ALA A 46 -12.02 10.66 -0.38
CA ALA A 46 -11.40 10.20 0.85
C ALA A 46 -10.23 11.12 1.23
N PRO A 47 -9.86 11.22 2.51
CA PRO A 47 -8.67 11.92 2.95
C PRO A 47 -7.44 11.32 2.26
N PRO A 48 -6.46 12.14 1.89
CA PRO A 48 -5.21 11.62 1.34
C PRO A 48 -4.48 10.80 2.41
N GLU A 49 -4.12 9.56 2.06
CA GLU A 49 -3.35 8.66 2.92
C GLU A 49 -1.93 8.46 2.39
N GLY A 50 -1.00 8.13 3.29
CA GLY A 50 0.36 7.73 2.91
C GLY A 50 0.37 6.36 2.21
N ASP A 51 1.45 6.09 1.47
CA ASP A 51 1.66 4.84 0.75
C ASP A 51 1.71 3.62 1.69
N ALA A 52 2.39 3.74 2.83
CA ALA A 52 2.50 2.70 3.84
C ALA A 52 1.13 2.29 4.39
N GLY A 53 0.31 3.28 4.76
CA GLY A 53 -1.08 3.08 5.23
C GLY A 53 -1.92 2.35 4.19
N THR A 54 -1.91 2.86 2.96
CA THR A 54 -2.66 2.29 1.83
C THR A 54 -2.21 0.85 1.52
N GLY A 55 -0.91 0.57 1.57
CA GLY A 55 -0.36 -0.77 1.38
C GLY A 55 -0.77 -1.76 2.47
N MET A 56 -0.83 -1.32 3.73
CA MET A 56 -1.33 -2.14 4.84
C MET A 56 -2.82 -2.48 4.67
N VAL A 57 -3.64 -1.52 4.26
CA VAL A 57 -5.07 -1.73 3.97
C VAL A 57 -5.23 -2.73 2.83
N GLY A 58 -4.50 -2.53 1.73
CA GLY A 58 -4.55 -3.43 0.57
C GLY A 58 -4.12 -4.87 0.89
N ALA A 59 -3.18 -5.05 1.81
CA ALA A 59 -2.72 -6.36 2.28
C ALA A 59 -3.56 -6.95 3.43
N ASN A 60 -4.60 -6.24 3.90
CA ASN A 60 -5.39 -6.59 5.10
C ASN A 60 -4.51 -6.84 6.35
N ALA A 61 -3.44 -6.06 6.50
CA ALA A 61 -2.42 -6.17 7.54
C ALA A 61 -2.46 -4.97 8.50
N VAL A 62 -3.67 -4.63 8.97
CA VAL A 62 -3.93 -3.45 9.82
C VAL A 62 -4.19 -3.80 11.29
N ARG A 63 -4.35 -5.09 11.62
CA ARG A 63 -4.60 -5.53 13.01
C ARG A 63 -3.29 -5.67 13.77
N ARG A 64 -3.27 -5.36 15.06
CA ARG A 64 -2.12 -5.64 15.94
C ARG A 64 -1.65 -7.09 15.79
N GLY A 65 -0.34 -7.28 15.75
CA GLY A 65 0.29 -8.58 15.53
C GLY A 65 0.24 -9.07 14.07
N THR A 66 -0.35 -8.30 13.15
CA THR A 66 -0.28 -8.57 11.70
C THR A 66 0.81 -7.72 11.04
N GLY A 67 1.24 -8.15 9.87
CA GLY A 67 2.23 -7.42 9.09
C GLY A 67 2.28 -7.92 7.66
N ASN A 68 2.93 -7.15 6.80
CA ASN A 68 3.25 -7.55 5.44
C ASN A 68 4.76 -7.53 5.26
N ILE A 69 5.25 -8.44 4.41
CA ILE A 69 6.66 -8.53 4.04
C ILE A 69 6.70 -8.59 2.52
N SER A 70 7.46 -7.67 1.92
CA SER A 70 7.85 -7.74 0.51
C SER A 70 9.29 -8.20 0.43
N VAL A 71 9.54 -9.30 -0.28
CA VAL A 71 10.87 -9.88 -0.46
C VAL A 71 11.22 -9.85 -1.95
N GLY A 72 11.96 -8.82 -2.35
CA GLY A 72 12.58 -8.71 -3.67
C GLY A 72 14.10 -8.56 -3.52
N THR A 73 14.73 -7.83 -4.44
CA THR A 73 16.15 -7.44 -4.33
C THR A 73 16.45 -6.61 -3.07
N SER A 74 15.40 -5.98 -2.52
CA SER A 74 15.31 -5.40 -1.19
C SER A 74 14.18 -6.08 -0.40
N ALA A 75 14.29 -6.07 0.93
CA ALA A 75 13.26 -6.57 1.83
C ALA A 75 12.60 -5.40 2.57
N PHE A 76 11.27 -5.37 2.59
CA PHE A 76 10.49 -4.38 3.30
C PHE A 76 9.49 -5.09 4.20
N SER A 77 9.38 -4.66 5.45
CA SER A 77 8.46 -5.24 6.43
C SER A 77 7.71 -4.15 7.16
N MET A 78 6.39 -4.27 7.22
CA MET A 78 5.52 -3.44 8.06
C MET A 78 4.84 -4.34 9.08
N ASN A 79 4.98 -4.03 10.36
CA ASN A 79 4.43 -4.84 11.44
C ASN A 79 3.68 -3.99 12.44
N VAL A 80 2.38 -4.24 12.57
CA VAL A 80 1.51 -3.55 13.53
C VAL A 80 1.84 -4.04 14.94
N LEU A 81 2.33 -3.14 15.77
CA LEU A 81 2.84 -3.47 17.10
C LEU A 81 1.72 -3.63 18.11
N GLU A 82 1.85 -4.62 19.00
CA GLU A 82 0.96 -4.75 20.16
C GLU A 82 1.25 -3.70 21.23
N ALA A 83 2.52 -3.31 21.38
CA ALA A 83 2.99 -2.28 22.29
C ALA A 83 4.02 -1.36 21.62
N PRO A 84 4.16 -0.10 22.04
CA PRO A 84 5.21 0.80 21.54
C PRO A 84 6.61 0.20 21.73
N LEU A 85 7.55 0.52 20.84
CA LEU A 85 8.93 0.09 21.02
C LEU A 85 9.56 0.76 22.25
N CYS A 86 10.20 -0.03 23.11
CA CYS A 86 10.86 0.48 24.32
C CYS A 86 12.09 1.36 24.04
N LYS A 87 12.67 1.26 22.83
CA LYS A 87 13.86 2.01 22.41
C LYS A 87 13.74 2.39 20.94
N VAL A 88 14.21 3.59 20.62
CA VAL A 88 14.33 4.05 19.23
C VAL A 88 15.48 3.31 18.56
N HIS A 89 15.21 2.67 17.43
CA HIS A 89 16.21 1.99 16.62
C HIS A 89 16.34 2.74 15.30
N LYS A 90 17.57 3.14 14.92
CA LYS A 90 17.81 3.97 13.72
C LYS A 90 17.36 3.33 12.40
N ASP A 91 17.18 2.01 12.39
CA ASP A 91 16.82 1.24 11.19
C ASP A 91 15.33 0.82 11.20
N ILE A 92 14.56 1.32 12.16
CA ILE A 92 13.12 1.05 12.29
C ILE A 92 12.40 2.39 12.34
N ASP A 93 11.64 2.67 11.29
CA ASP A 93 10.75 3.81 11.26
C ASP A 93 9.43 3.42 11.93
N ILE A 94 8.89 4.33 12.75
CA ILE A 94 7.56 4.15 13.32
C ILE A 94 6.57 4.91 12.43
N VAL A 95 5.69 4.16 11.79
CA VAL A 95 4.52 4.68 11.07
C VAL A 95 3.25 4.28 11.82
N MET A 96 2.09 4.66 11.31
CA MET A 96 0.80 4.34 11.93
C MET A 96 -0.12 3.63 10.93
N THR A 97 -0.93 2.71 11.43
CA THR A 97 -2.10 2.22 10.69
C THR A 97 -3.11 3.34 10.49
N PRO A 98 -4.06 3.21 9.55
CA PRO A 98 -5.11 4.21 9.34
C PRO A 98 -5.95 4.54 10.59
N ASP A 99 -6.09 3.58 11.51
CA ASP A 99 -6.76 3.73 12.81
C ASP A 99 -5.81 4.19 13.95
N GLY A 100 -4.54 4.45 13.65
CA GLY A 100 -3.58 5.06 14.58
C GLY A 100 -2.77 4.08 15.44
N ALA A 101 -2.79 2.77 15.15
CA ALA A 101 -1.92 1.81 15.83
C ALA A 101 -0.47 1.95 15.34
N PRO A 102 0.53 1.83 16.23
CA PRO A 102 1.93 1.97 15.85
C PRO A 102 2.39 0.78 14.99
N VAL A 103 3.17 1.08 13.97
CA VAL A 103 3.71 0.12 13.01
C VAL A 103 5.21 0.30 12.93
N ALA A 104 5.95 -0.78 13.14
CA ALA A 104 7.37 -0.81 12.84
C ALA A 104 7.56 -1.09 11.35
N MET A 105 8.16 -0.14 10.66
CA MET A 105 8.54 -0.24 9.26
C MET A 105 10.05 -0.45 9.18
N VAL A 106 10.46 -1.55 8.55
CA VAL A 106 11.86 -1.89 8.32
C VAL A 106 12.11 -1.91 6.82
N HIS A 107 12.97 -1.02 6.35
CA HIS A 107 13.43 -1.01 4.97
C HIS A 107 14.83 -1.59 4.87
N THR A 108 15.04 -2.47 3.90
CA THR A 108 16.28 -3.23 3.80
C THR A 108 16.76 -3.37 2.38
N ASN A 109 17.89 -2.75 2.05
CA ASN A 109 18.66 -3.12 0.87
C ASN A 109 19.60 -4.27 1.23
N ALA A 110 19.66 -5.32 0.40
CA ALA A 110 20.36 -6.57 0.70
C ALA A 110 21.80 -6.43 1.29
N PRO A 111 22.62 -5.41 0.96
CA PRO A 111 23.94 -5.26 1.58
C PRO A 111 23.98 -4.40 2.87
N ARG A 112 22.88 -3.77 3.33
CA ARG A 112 22.89 -2.78 4.45
C ARG A 112 21.89 -3.04 5.59
N ILE A 113 21.54 -4.29 5.87
CA ILE A 113 20.73 -4.57 7.06
C ILE A 113 21.58 -4.55 8.34
N SER A 114 21.21 -3.70 9.30
CA SER A 114 21.81 -3.70 10.63
C SER A 114 21.47 -4.98 11.41
N THR A 115 22.29 -5.33 12.40
CA THR A 115 22.02 -6.48 13.29
C THR A 115 20.66 -6.39 13.98
N HIS A 116 20.17 -5.17 14.24
CA HIS A 116 18.85 -4.94 14.85
C HIS A 116 17.72 -5.21 13.86
N GLY A 117 17.83 -4.71 12.62
CA GLY A 117 16.86 -5.01 11.56
C GLY A 117 16.76 -6.52 11.28
N ARG A 118 17.88 -7.24 11.25
CA ARG A 118 17.89 -8.72 11.08
C ARG A 118 17.18 -9.41 12.25
N ARG A 119 17.50 -9.02 13.49
CA ARG A 119 16.89 -9.61 14.69
C ARG A 119 15.40 -9.31 14.79
N PHE A 120 14.97 -8.14 14.35
CA PHE A 120 13.55 -7.78 14.30
C PHE A 120 12.83 -8.67 13.30
N LEU A 121 13.29 -8.72 12.04
CA LEU A 121 12.71 -9.56 10.99
C LEU A 121 12.65 -11.05 11.38
N ALA A 122 13.69 -11.57 12.05
CA ALA A 122 13.74 -12.95 12.51
C ALA A 122 12.75 -13.28 13.66
N ARG A 123 12.27 -12.27 14.38
CA ARG A 123 11.32 -12.42 15.50
C ARG A 123 9.87 -12.23 15.08
N LEU A 124 9.63 -11.81 13.84
CA LEU A 124 8.27 -11.59 13.35
C LEU A 124 7.55 -12.94 13.18
N PRO A 125 6.28 -13.05 13.61
CA PRO A 125 5.48 -14.23 13.34
C PRO A 125 5.34 -14.40 11.82
N GLN A 126 6.02 -15.40 11.28
CA GLN A 126 5.90 -15.83 9.88
C GLN A 126 4.55 -16.52 9.71
N ARG A 127 3.46 -15.76 9.61
CA ARG A 127 2.21 -16.32 9.13
C ARG A 127 2.36 -16.51 7.63
N SER A 128 2.33 -17.78 7.20
CA SER A 128 2.29 -18.14 5.80
C SER A 128 1.15 -17.37 5.14
N ALA A 129 1.45 -16.64 4.07
CA ALA A 129 0.41 -16.12 3.18
C ALA A 129 -0.57 -17.28 2.89
N PRO A 130 -1.90 -17.04 2.88
CA PRO A 130 -2.82 -18.08 2.47
C PRO A 130 -2.34 -18.61 1.13
N ARG A 131 -1.95 -19.90 1.08
CA ARG A 131 -1.66 -20.57 -0.19
C ARG A 131 -2.83 -20.23 -1.08
N SER A 132 -2.57 -19.51 -2.17
CA SER A 132 -3.57 -19.35 -3.22
C SER A 132 -4.08 -20.76 -3.48
N ARG A 133 -5.38 -20.97 -3.27
CA ARG A 133 -6.02 -22.19 -3.78
C ARG A 133 -5.65 -22.17 -5.25
N ARG A 134 -4.79 -23.10 -5.68
CA ARG A 134 -4.65 -23.41 -7.09
C ARG A 134 -6.06 -23.74 -7.54
N THR A 135 -6.69 -22.81 -8.24
CA THR A 135 -7.87 -23.08 -9.04
C THR A 135 -7.41 -24.07 -10.10
N SER A 136 -7.57 -25.34 -9.78
CA SER A 136 -7.58 -26.42 -10.76
C SER A 136 -8.81 -26.21 -11.63
N SER A 137 -8.73 -25.33 -12.62
CA SER A 137 -9.44 -25.38 -13.90
C SER A 137 -9.19 -24.06 -14.62
N ILE A 138 -8.32 -24.08 -15.63
CA ILE A 138 -8.55 -23.59 -16.99
C ILE A 138 -7.48 -24.34 -17.80
N LYS A 139 -7.81 -25.57 -18.17
CA LYS A 139 -7.17 -26.23 -19.32
C LYS A 139 -7.60 -25.44 -20.55
N SER A 140 -6.61 -24.92 -21.27
CA SER A 140 -6.60 -24.76 -22.72
C SER A 140 -7.94 -25.01 -23.44
N ALA A 141 -8.69 -23.94 -23.66
CA ALA A 141 -9.73 -23.89 -24.68
C ALA A 141 -9.48 -22.64 -25.55
N LEU A 142 -8.32 -22.62 -26.23
CA LEU A 142 -8.23 -21.93 -27.51
C LEU A 142 -8.68 -22.92 -28.60
N PRO A 143 -9.56 -22.52 -29.52
CA PRO A 143 -10.29 -23.45 -30.36
C PRO A 143 -9.40 -24.05 -31.45
N GLN A 144 -9.44 -25.39 -31.55
CA GLN A 144 -8.97 -26.17 -32.70
C GLN A 144 -9.82 -25.89 -33.97
N ARG A 145 -9.84 -24.64 -34.44
CA ARG A 145 -10.49 -24.25 -35.70
C ARG A 145 -9.54 -23.69 -36.76
N GLU A 146 -8.25 -23.55 -36.47
CA GLU A 146 -7.26 -23.07 -37.44
C GLU A 146 -6.37 -24.15 -38.07
N GLN A 147 -6.39 -25.40 -37.57
CA GLN A 147 -5.59 -26.51 -38.13
C GLN A 147 -6.37 -27.48 -39.04
N ALA A 148 -7.71 -27.41 -39.05
CA ALA A 148 -8.54 -28.22 -39.96
C ALA A 148 -8.81 -27.54 -41.33
N MET A 149 -8.39 -26.28 -41.52
CA MET A 149 -8.66 -25.51 -42.75
C MET A 149 -7.44 -25.39 -43.69
N ARG A 150 -6.27 -25.93 -43.31
CA ARG A 150 -5.04 -25.91 -44.13
C ARG A 150 -4.69 -27.24 -44.82
N MET A 151 -5.59 -28.23 -44.83
CA MET A 151 -5.40 -29.52 -45.52
C MET A 151 -6.46 -29.83 -46.60
N ARG A 152 -7.15 -28.81 -47.12
CA ARG A 152 -8.04 -28.92 -48.31
C ARG A 152 -7.79 -27.84 -49.37
N ALA A 153 -6.57 -27.31 -49.44
CA ALA A 153 -6.18 -26.34 -50.47
C ALA A 153 -4.76 -26.64 -50.99
N THR A 154 -4.54 -27.89 -51.40
CA THR A 154 -3.53 -28.26 -52.40
C THR A 154 -4.14 -29.42 -53.19
N SER A 155 -4.60 -29.11 -54.39
CA SER A 155 -4.65 -30.07 -55.50
C SER A 155 -3.23 -30.53 -55.85
#